data_AF-A0AAW2JDF4-F1
#
_entry.id   AF-A0AAW2JDF4-F1
#
_cell.length_a   1.000
_cell.length_b   1.000
_cell.length_c   1.000
_cell.angle_alpha   90.00
_cell.angle_beta   90.00
_cell.angle_gamma   90.00
#
_symmetry.space_group_name_H-M   'P 1'
#
loop_
_entity.id
_entity.type
_entity.pdbx_description
1 polymer ?
#
loop_
_entity_poly.entity_id
_entity_poly.type
_entity_poly.pdbx_seq_one_letter_code
_entity_poly.pdbx_strand_id
1 'polypeptide(L)'
;MEKIDTCKNGCMLYWKDDINLDYCKFCGEATYKPKRERNPNRKKTPHAVLRYLPLIVCMQMLYALEVTAEQMTWHANHQTEEGTMCHPPDAEAWRHLIGHTLILQ
;
A
#
# COMPACT_ATOMS: atom_id res chain seq x y z
N MET A 1 1.41 9.96 9.17
CA MET A 1 2.04 8.67 8.82
C MET A 1 1.44 7.61 9.73
N GLU A 2 0.66 6.72 9.15
CA GLU A 2 -0.07 5.70 9.92
C GLU A 2 0.86 4.51 10.20
N LYS A 3 0.72 3.92 11.39
CA LYS A 3 1.47 2.73 11.79
C LYS A 3 0.52 1.57 11.82
N ILE A 4 0.90 0.50 11.13
CA ILE A 4 0.15 -0.74 11.04
C ILE A 4 1.00 -1.83 11.65
N ASP A 5 0.51 -2.46 12.71
CA ASP A 5 1.20 -3.58 13.31
C ASP A 5 1.20 -4.75 12.31
N THR A 6 2.28 -5.52 12.27
CA THR A 6 2.41 -6.64 11.33
C THR A 6 2.89 -7.90 12.04
N CYS A 7 2.55 -9.04 11.44
CA CYS A 7 3.09 -10.31 11.90
C CYS A 7 4.62 -10.29 11.82
N LYS A 8 5.29 -10.90 12.81
CA LYS A 8 6.76 -11.04 12.87
C LYS A 8 7.35 -11.62 11.58
N ASN A 9 6.64 -12.55 10.95
CA ASN A 9 7.05 -13.22 9.71
C ASN A 9 6.49 -12.54 8.44
N GLY A 10 5.82 -11.39 8.56
CA GLY A 10 5.26 -10.66 7.43
C GLY A 10 4.00 -11.27 6.82
N CYS A 11 3.38 -12.29 7.44
CA CYS A 11 2.23 -13.00 6.86
C CYS A 11 0.96 -12.16 6.73
N MET A 12 0.76 -11.17 7.61
CA MET A 12 -0.42 -10.31 7.57
C MET A 12 -0.18 -8.96 8.26
N LEU A 13 -1.06 -8.01 7.93
CA LEU A 13 -1.20 -6.72 8.59
C LEU A 13 -2.36 -6.77 9.58
N TYR A 14 -2.19 -6.24 10.79
CA TYR A 14 -3.26 -6.09 11.77
C TYR A 14 -4.01 -4.78 11.48
N TRP A 15 -4.95 -4.84 10.54
CA TRP A 15 -5.66 -3.67 10.00
C TRP A 15 -7.18 -3.93 9.93
N LYS A 16 -7.99 -2.86 10.07
CA LYS A 16 -9.47 -2.92 10.16
C LYS A 16 -9.92 -3.95 11.21
N ASP A 17 -10.61 -5.00 10.78
CA ASP A 17 -11.23 -6.01 11.63
C ASP A 17 -10.18 -6.83 12.41
N ASP A 18 -8.93 -6.82 11.94
CA ASP A 18 -7.84 -7.63 12.47
C ASP A 18 -6.95 -6.88 13.48
N ILE A 19 -7.28 -5.61 13.81
CA ILE A 19 -6.47 -4.77 14.71
C ILE A 19 -6.31 -5.38 16.11
N ASN A 20 -7.31 -6.10 16.61
CA ASN A 20 -7.32 -6.62 17.98
C ASN A 20 -6.85 -8.08 18.09
N LEU A 21 -6.32 -8.66 17.01
CA LEU A 21 -5.83 -10.04 17.05
C LEU A 21 -4.52 -10.14 17.82
N ASP A 22 -4.50 -11.00 18.83
CA ASP A 22 -3.30 -11.32 19.58
C ASP A 22 -2.39 -12.33 18.86
N TYR A 23 -2.91 -13.01 17.83
CA TYR A 23 -2.21 -14.04 17.06
C TYR A 23 -2.45 -13.90 15.56
N CYS A 24 -1.43 -14.23 14.77
CA CYS A 24 -1.51 -14.27 13.32
C CYS A 24 -2.40 -15.42 12.83
N LYS A 25 -3.36 -15.13 11.95
CA LYS A 25 -4.25 -16.15 11.35
C LYS A 25 -3.54 -17.20 10.50
N PHE A 26 -2.35 -16.88 9.98
CA PHE A 26 -1.63 -17.72 9.02
C PHE A 26 -0.54 -18.57 9.66
N CYS A 27 0.26 -17.99 10.57
CA CYS A 27 1.38 -18.70 11.19
C CYS A 27 1.23 -18.90 12.70
N GLY A 28 0.13 -18.43 13.32
CA GLY A 28 -0.14 -18.61 14.75
C GLY A 28 0.78 -17.83 15.71
N GLU A 29 1.73 -17.05 15.18
CA GLU A 29 2.66 -16.27 15.99
C GLU A 29 1.98 -15.12 16.71
N ALA A 30 2.49 -14.78 17.89
CA ALA A 30 1.96 -13.68 18.70
C ALA A 30 2.21 -12.32 18.03
N THR A 31 1.22 -11.44 18.08
CA THR A 31 1.29 -10.06 17.58
C THR A 31 2.29 -9.23 18.37
N TYR A 32 2.30 -9.41 19.70
CA TYR A 32 3.03 -8.57 20.64
C TYR A 32 4.15 -9.34 21.35
N LYS A 33 5.25 -8.63 21.62
CA LYS A 33 6.36 -9.15 22.42
C LYS A 33 5.90 -9.41 23.86
N PRO A 34 6.45 -10.45 24.52
CA PRO A 34 6.13 -10.73 25.92
C PRO A 34 6.50 -9.53 26.81
N LYS A 35 5.63 -9.19 27.76
CA LYS A 35 5.92 -8.17 28.78
C LYS A 35 7.03 -8.68 29.68
N ARG A 36 8.21 -8.05 29.63
CA ARG A 36 9.37 -8.42 30.48
C ARG A 36 9.20 -7.99 31.95
N GLU A 37 8.36 -6.99 32.21
CA GLU A 37 8.14 -6.42 33.55
C GLU A 37 6.70 -6.66 34.00
N ARG A 38 6.52 -6.92 35.30
CA ARG A 38 5.21 -7.03 35.96
C ARG A 38 4.48 -5.69 36.11
N ASN A 39 4.71 -4.72 35.22
CA ASN A 39 3.92 -3.50 35.21
C ASN A 39 2.65 -3.75 34.37
N PRO A 40 1.48 -3.90 35.00
CA PRO A 40 0.24 -4.19 34.28
C PRO A 40 -0.10 -3.07 33.27
N ASN A 41 0.28 -1.83 33.56
CA ASN A 41 -0.04 -0.63 32.76
C ASN A 41 0.87 -0.40 31.55
N ARG A 42 1.90 -1.24 31.33
CA ARG A 42 2.77 -1.07 30.16
C ARG A 42 2.01 -1.42 28.87
N LYS A 43 2.05 -0.50 27.88
CA LYS A 43 1.47 -0.73 26.54
C LYS A 43 2.11 -1.95 25.87
N LYS A 44 1.30 -2.75 25.17
CA LYS A 44 1.78 -3.89 24.37
C LYS A 44 2.74 -3.36 23.29
N THR A 45 3.83 -4.08 23.02
CA THR A 45 4.80 -3.70 21.98
C THR A 45 4.73 -4.71 20.85
N PRO A 46 4.34 -4.31 19.62
CA PRO A 46 4.23 -5.22 18.49
C PRO A 46 5.60 -5.79 18.09
N HIS A 47 5.59 -6.96 17.45
CA HIS A 47 6.81 -7.57 16.92
C HIS A 47 7.40 -6.78 15.75
N ALA A 48 6.55 -6.35 14.82
CA ALA A 48 6.90 -5.59 13.64
C ALA A 48 5.82 -4.51 13.37
N VAL A 49 6.22 -3.40 12.75
CA VAL A 49 5.34 -2.27 12.41
C VAL A 49 5.68 -1.79 11.02
N LEU A 50 4.69 -1.77 10.14
CA LEU A 50 4.75 -1.14 8.83
C LEU A 50 4.25 0.31 8.93
N ARG A 51 4.88 1.22 8.19
CA ARG A 51 4.48 2.63 8.15
C ARG A 51 3.81 2.90 6.81
N TYR A 52 2.55 3.29 6.85
CA TYR A 52 1.81 3.67 5.67
C TYR A 52 2.07 5.15 5.33
N LEU A 53 2.50 5.38 4.09
CA LEU A 53 2.67 6.70 3.51
C LEU A 53 1.36 7.08 2.80
N PRO A 54 0.80 8.30 3.01
CA PRO A 54 -0.40 8.72 2.32
C PRO A 54 -0.17 8.83 0.81
N LEU A 55 -0.45 7.76 0.08
CA LEU A 55 -0.20 7.66 -1.36
C LEU A 55 -0.88 8.78 -2.15
N ILE A 56 -2.14 9.10 -1.82
CA ILE A 56 -2.92 10.13 -2.51
C ILE A 56 -2.24 11.50 -2.41
N VAL A 57 -1.73 11.86 -1.22
CA VAL A 57 -1.07 13.16 -1.02
C VAL A 57 0.24 13.21 -1.81
N CYS A 58 1.02 12.12 -1.79
CA CYS A 58 2.23 12.03 -2.59
C CYS A 58 1.93 12.14 -4.09
N MET A 59 0.86 11.50 -4.57
CA MET A 59 0.42 11.61 -5.96
C MET A 59 0.00 13.05 -6.29
N GLN A 60 -0.82 13.70 -5.48
CA GLN A 60 -1.18 15.11 -5.70
C GLN A 60 0.05 16.01 -5.84
N MET A 61 1.07 15.81 -5.00
CA MET A 61 2.33 16.55 -5.11
C MET A 61 3.08 16.26 -6.43
N LEU A 62 3.14 15.00 -6.87
CA LEU A 62 3.75 14.61 -8.14
C LEU A 62 3.02 15.22 -9.35
N TYR A 63 1.69 15.32 -9.28
CA TYR A 63 0.88 15.95 -10.33
C TYR A 63 0.96 17.48 -10.32
N ALA A 64 1.23 18.09 -9.17
CA ALA A 64 1.37 19.55 -9.05
C ALA A 64 2.74 20.07 -9.51
N LEU A 65 3.76 19.22 -9.51
CA LEU A 65 5.11 19.59 -9.92
C LEU A 65 5.26 19.46 -11.44
N GLU A 66 5.52 20.57 -12.14
CA GLU A 66 5.57 20.62 -13.61
C GLU A 66 6.51 19.56 -14.22
N VAL A 67 7.70 19.38 -13.64
CA VAL A 67 8.70 18.40 -14.15
C VAL A 67 8.20 16.96 -14.12
N THR A 68 7.32 16.61 -13.18
CA THR A 68 6.74 15.26 -13.09
C THR A 68 5.32 15.19 -13.67
N ALA A 69 4.62 16.31 -13.77
CA ALA A 69 3.24 16.38 -14.24
C ALA A 69 3.09 15.92 -15.69
N GLU A 70 4.03 16.29 -16.57
CA GLU A 70 4.03 15.84 -17.97
C GLU A 70 4.10 14.30 -18.05
N GLN A 71 5.01 13.68 -17.29
CA GLN A 71 5.16 12.23 -17.24
C GLN A 71 3.94 11.54 -16.60
N MET A 72 3.40 12.11 -15.52
CA MET A 72 2.23 11.58 -14.82
C MET A 72 0.96 11.63 -15.69
N THR A 73 0.79 12.67 -16.52
CA THR A 73 -0.39 12.86 -17.38
C THR A 73 -0.22 12.32 -18.80
N TRP A 74 0.97 11.82 -19.15
CA TRP A 74 1.30 11.35 -20.49
C TRP A 74 0.27 10.36 -21.04
N HIS A 75 -0.14 9.39 -20.21
CA HIS A 75 -1.10 8.34 -20.56
C HIS A 75 -2.49 8.85 -20.97
N ALA A 76 -2.89 10.05 -20.53
CA ALA A 76 -4.17 10.65 -20.88
C ALA A 76 -4.07 11.54 -22.12
N ASN A 77 -2.90 12.15 -22.36
CA ASN A 77 -2.68 13.12 -23.41
C ASN A 77 -2.14 12.51 -24.71
N HIS A 78 -1.61 11.29 -24.67
CA HIS A 78 -1.02 10.62 -25.82
C HIS A 78 -1.86 9.40 -26.21
N GLN A 79 -2.17 9.30 -27.49
CA GLN A 79 -2.76 8.10 -28.07
C GLN A 79 -1.65 7.10 -28.35
N THR A 80 -1.83 5.88 -27.88
CA THR A 80 -0.95 4.77 -28.21
C THR A 80 -1.47 4.10 -29.48
N GLU A 81 -0.59 3.93 -30.46
CA GLU A 81 -0.92 3.19 -31.68
C GLU A 81 -1.18 1.73 -31.33
N GLU A 82 -2.27 1.18 -31.86
CA GLU A 82 -2.71 -0.18 -31.58
C GLU A 82 -1.62 -1.18 -32.06
N GLY A 83 -0.99 -1.87 -31.10
CA GLY A 83 0.08 -2.84 -31.38
C GLY A 83 1.51 -2.37 -31.08
N THR A 84 1.72 -1.12 -30.67
CA THR A 84 3.05 -0.60 -30.29
C THR A 84 3.10 -0.27 -28.80
N MET A 85 4.09 -0.82 -28.08
CA MET A 85 4.33 -0.51 -26.67
C MET A 85 5.15 0.77 -26.55
N CYS A 86 4.49 1.91 -26.32
CA CYS A 86 5.15 3.21 -26.17
C CYS A 86 5.45 3.56 -24.71
N HIS A 87 4.70 2.97 -23.77
CA HIS A 87 4.86 3.20 -22.33
C HIS A 87 4.55 1.91 -21.54
N PRO A 88 5.09 1.72 -20.31
CA PRO A 88 4.84 0.52 -19.51
C PRO A 88 3.35 0.13 -19.27
N PRO A 89 2.40 1.06 -19.12
CA PRO A 89 0.96 0.82 -19.09
C PRO A 89 0.38 0.12 -20.33
N ASP A 90 1.04 0.25 -21.49
CA ASP A 90 0.62 -0.39 -22.74
C ASP A 90 0.94 -1.89 -22.75
N ALA A 91 1.81 -2.33 -21.84
CA ALA A 91 2.12 -3.75 -21.73
C ALA A 91 0.88 -4.52 -21.26
N GLU A 92 0.66 -5.69 -21.85
CA GLU A 92 -0.47 -6.56 -21.55
C GLU A 92 -0.62 -6.86 -20.05
N ALA A 93 0.52 -6.93 -19.35
CA ALA A 93 0.59 -7.09 -17.90
C ALA A 93 -0.11 -5.99 -17.10
N TRP A 94 -0.28 -4.76 -17.63
CA TRP A 94 -0.91 -3.65 -16.89
C TRP A 94 -2.40 -3.47 -17.20
N ARG A 95 -2.95 -4.19 -18.19
CA ARG A 95 -4.37 -4.09 -18.60
C ARG A 95 -5.34 -4.37 -17.44
N HIS A 96 -5.00 -5.34 -16.59
CA HIS A 96 -5.84 -5.71 -15.44
C HIS A 96 -5.85 -4.67 -14.32
N LEU A 97 -4.83 -3.80 -14.24
CA LEU A 97 -4.74 -2.72 -13.25
C LEU A 97 -5.48 -1.46 -13.70
N ILE A 98 -5.50 -1.19 -15.00
CA ILE A 98 -6.03 0.05 -15.60
C ILE A 98 -7.51 -0.12 -16.02
N GLY A 99 -7.93 -1.36 -16.32
CA GLY A 99 -9.24 -1.67 -16.89
C GLY A 99 -10.48 -1.44 -16.02
N HIS A 100 -10.39 -0.83 -14.84
CA HIS A 100 -11.55 -0.57 -13.98
C HIS A 100 -12.10 0.88 -14.06
N THR A 101 -11.54 1.73 -14.92
CA THR A 101 -12.03 3.12 -15.06
C THR A 101 -12.02 3.60 -16.51
N LEU A 102 -12.71 2.87 -17.39
CA LEU A 102 -13.15 3.41 -18.69
C LEU A 102 -14.65 3.13 -18.86
N ILE A 103 -15.45 3.77 -18.01
CA ILE A 103 -16.82 4.16 -18.36
C ILE A 103 -16.94 5.61 -17.89
N LEU A 104 -16.77 6.54 -18.81
CA LEU A 104 -17.49 7.80 -18.95
C LEU A 104 -16.95 8.48 -20.23
N GLN A 105 -17.36 7.93 -21.38
CA GLN A 105 -17.75 8.75 -22.53
C GLN A 105 -19.27 8.78 -22.54
#